data_AF-A0A942PYW8-F1
#
_entry.id   AF-A0A942PYW8-F1
#
_cell.length_a   1.000
_cell.length_b   1.000
_cell.length_c   1.000
_cell.angle_alpha   90.00
_cell.angle_beta   90.00
_cell.angle_gamma   90.00
#
_symmetry.space_group_name_H-M   'P 1'
#
loop_
_entity.id
_entity.type
_entity.pdbx_description
1 polymer ?
#
loop_
_entity_poly.entity_id
_entity_poly.type
_entity_poly.pdbx_seq_one_letter_code
_entity_poly.pdbx_strand_id
1 'polypeptide(L)'
;MKQEDKLKLSVLVDVDNERIRQNKKWGKQRHTVGKWLGILGEEFGEVCQAINRIHFPSDAKETDADNLYEELIHTAAVAVAFAEQIMEERERSHEMSTLRSPDN
;
A
#
# COMPACT_ATOMS: atom_id res chain seq x y z
N MET A 1 25.20 8.21 9.81
CA MET A 1 23.92 7.50 9.62
C MET A 1 24.11 6.05 10.01
N LYS A 2 23.29 5.48 10.90
CA LYS A 2 23.44 4.10 11.37
C LYS A 2 23.06 3.13 10.25
N GLN A 3 23.57 1.89 10.29
CA GLN A 3 23.28 0.89 9.26
C GLN A 3 21.77 0.57 9.14
N GLU A 4 21.06 0.58 10.26
CA GLU A 4 19.60 0.39 10.32
C GLU A 4 18.83 1.50 9.59
N ASP A 5 19.34 2.75 9.64
CA ASP A 5 18.73 3.87 8.91
C ASP A 5 18.84 3.69 7.40
N LYS A 6 19.95 3.11 6.92
CA LYS A 6 20.16 2.81 5.49
C LYS A 6 19.20 1.75 4.98
N LEU A 7 19.01 0.67 5.73
CA LEU A 7 18.13 -0.43 5.34
C LEU A 7 16.68 0.06 5.25
N LYS A 8 16.21 0.73 6.31
CA LYS A 8 14.87 1.31 6.33
C LYS A 8 14.64 2.27 5.16
N LEU A 9 15.62 3.13 4.87
CA LEU A 9 15.50 4.06 3.75
C LEU A 9 15.40 3.34 2.40
N SER A 10 16.19 2.29 2.18
CA SER A 10 16.10 1.47 0.96
C SER A 10 14.71 0.87 0.80
N VAL A 11 14.15 0.28 1.86
CA VAL A 11 12.81 -0.31 1.82
C VAL A 11 11.75 0.74 1.50
N LEU A 12 11.84 1.94 2.09
CA LEU A 12 10.90 3.03 1.80
C LEU A 12 11.00 3.51 0.34
N VAL A 13 12.21 3.51 -0.24
CA VAL A 13 12.42 3.81 -1.66
C VAL A 13 11.77 2.74 -2.55
N ASP A 14 11.85 1.46 -2.17
CA ASP A 14 11.20 0.39 -2.93
C ASP A 14 9.67 0.51 -2.89
N VAL A 15 9.09 0.90 -1.75
CA VAL A 15 7.65 1.20 -1.63
C VAL A 15 7.25 2.36 -2.54
N ASP A 16 8.04 3.44 -2.59
CA ASP A 16 7.78 4.59 -3.47
C ASP A 16 7.87 4.19 -4.95
N ASN A 17 8.91 3.45 -5.33
CA ASN A 17 9.06 2.93 -6.69
C ASN A 17 7.88 2.06 -7.11
N GLU A 18 7.40 1.21 -6.21
CA GLU A 18 6.21 0.40 -6.46
C GLU A 18 4.95 1.25 -6.61
N ARG A 19 4.73 2.23 -5.72
CA ARG A 19 3.60 3.17 -5.83
C ARG A 19 3.60 3.90 -7.19
N ILE A 20 4.77 4.29 -7.68
CA ILE A 20 4.95 4.87 -9.02
C ILE A 20 4.61 3.85 -10.10
N ARG A 21 5.10 2.61 -10.01
CA ARG A 21 4.81 1.55 -10.99
C ARG A 21 3.30 1.25 -11.07
N GLN A 22 2.63 1.11 -9.93
CA GLN A 22 1.19 0.90 -9.86
C GLN A 22 0.39 2.08 -10.45
N ASN A 23 0.79 3.32 -10.14
CA ASN A 23 0.22 4.51 -10.77
C ASN A 23 0.41 4.49 -12.29
N LYS A 24 1.56 4.05 -12.79
CA LYS A 24 1.79 3.92 -14.24
C LYS A 24 0.93 2.82 -14.88
N LYS A 25 0.72 1.70 -14.17
CA LYS A 25 -0.04 0.55 -14.66
C LYS A 25 -1.56 0.81 -14.69
N TRP A 26 -2.09 1.48 -13.67
CA TRP A 26 -3.54 1.60 -13.48
C TRP A 26 -4.04 3.05 -13.43
N GLY A 27 -3.16 4.05 -13.41
CA GLY A 27 -3.50 5.45 -13.17
C GLY A 27 -3.72 5.75 -11.68
N LYS A 28 -4.05 7.00 -11.36
CA LYS A 28 -4.37 7.44 -10.00
C LYS A 28 -5.64 6.74 -9.51
N GLN A 29 -5.49 5.81 -8.57
CA GLN A 29 -6.61 5.07 -7.99
C GLN A 29 -7.24 5.84 -6.83
N ARG A 30 -8.56 6.02 -6.86
CA ARG A 30 -9.36 6.47 -5.72
C ARG A 30 -10.65 5.66 -5.65
N HIS A 31 -10.91 5.04 -4.51
CA HIS A 31 -11.97 4.05 -4.35
C HIS A 31 -12.73 4.21 -3.04
N THR A 32 -13.86 3.51 -2.91
CA THR A 32 -14.54 3.38 -1.62
C THR A 32 -13.68 2.59 -0.64
N VAL A 33 -13.86 2.83 0.67
CA VAL A 33 -13.14 2.12 1.74
C VAL A 33 -13.25 0.60 1.60
N GLY A 34 -14.43 0.08 1.23
CA GLY A 34 -14.62 -1.35 1.03
C GLY A 34 -13.81 -1.93 -0.14
N LYS A 35 -13.70 -1.19 -1.26
CA LYS A 35 -12.87 -1.61 -2.39
C LYS A 35 -11.38 -1.55 -2.04
N TRP A 36 -10.95 -0.53 -1.31
CA TRP A 36 -9.58 -0.46 -0.79
C TRP A 36 -9.24 -1.61 0.15
N LEU A 37 -10.15 -1.95 1.08
CA LEU A 37 -9.97 -3.10 1.96
C LEU A 37 -9.82 -4.40 1.16
N GLY A 38 -10.60 -4.56 0.09
CA GLY A 38 -10.47 -5.70 -0.82
C GLY A 38 -9.10 -5.79 -1.48
N ILE A 39 -8.61 -4.68 -2.07
CA ILE A 39 -7.29 -4.65 -2.73
C ILE A 39 -6.17 -4.89 -1.71
N LEU A 40 -6.22 -4.22 -0.55
CA LEU A 40 -5.22 -4.44 0.50
C LEU A 40 -5.22 -5.88 1.03
N GLY A 41 -6.41 -6.48 1.14
CA GLY A 41 -6.56 -7.88 1.55
C GLY A 41 -6.03 -8.88 0.52
N GLU A 42 -6.13 -8.56 -0.77
CA GLU A 42 -5.55 -9.35 -1.86
C GLU A 42 -4.03 -9.41 -1.75
N GLU A 43 -3.35 -8.25 -1.67
CA GLU A 43 -1.89 -8.17 -1.52
C GLU A 43 -1.40 -8.84 -0.23
N PHE A 44 -2.11 -8.65 0.89
CA PHE A 44 -1.80 -9.36 2.14
C PHE A 44 -1.96 -10.88 2.00
N GLY A 45 -2.96 -11.33 1.23
CA GLY A 45 -3.13 -12.73 0.89
C GLY A 45 -1.95 -13.32 0.11
N GLU A 46 -1.33 -12.54 -0.77
CA GLU A 46 -0.11 -12.93 -1.50
C GLU A 46 1.10 -13.02 -0.56
N VAL A 47 1.24 -12.10 0.41
CA VAL A 47 2.22 -12.24 1.49
C VAL A 47 2.03 -13.56 2.25
N CYS A 48 0.79 -13.91 2.62
CA CYS A 48 0.51 -15.19 3.29
C CYS A 48 0.91 -16.39 2.42
N GLN A 49 0.66 -16.33 1.12
CA GLN A 49 1.03 -17.40 0.18
C GLN A 49 2.55 -17.54 0.05
N ALA A 50 3.29 -16.44 -0.06
CA ALA A 50 4.75 -16.45 -0.11
C ALA A 50 5.36 -17.04 1.18
N ILE A 51 4.83 -16.70 2.35
CA ILE A 51 5.24 -17.28 3.64
C ILE A 51 4.94 -18.77 3.69
N ASN A 52 3.74 -19.19 3.26
CA ASN A 52 3.36 -20.60 3.24
C ASN A 52 4.29 -21.43 2.35
N ARG A 53 4.78 -20.88 1.24
CA ARG A 53 5.79 -21.56 0.40
C ARG A 53 7.13 -21.77 1.09
N ILE A 54 7.56 -20.80 1.91
CA ILE A 54 8.82 -20.89 2.66
C ILE A 54 8.72 -21.97 3.77
N HIS A 55 7.59 -22.04 4.47
CA HIS A 55 7.44 -22.90 5.65
C HIS A 55 6.74 -24.24 5.41
N PHE A 56 5.87 -24.30 4.39
CA PHE A 56 5.03 -25.46 4.08
C PHE A 56 5.04 -25.76 2.56
N PRO A 57 6.23 -25.97 1.95
CA PRO A 57 6.36 -26.10 0.50
C PRO A 57 5.55 -27.27 -0.09
N SER A 58 5.32 -28.34 0.68
CA SER A 58 4.54 -29.51 0.24
C SER A 58 3.02 -29.27 0.18
N ASP A 59 2.52 -28.28 0.92
CA ASP A 59 1.09 -27.92 0.99
C ASP A 59 0.81 -26.57 0.31
N ALA A 60 1.85 -25.91 -0.20
CA ALA A 60 1.75 -24.63 -0.86
C ALA A 60 1.07 -24.76 -2.22
N LYS A 61 0.10 -23.89 -2.49
CA LYS A 61 -0.55 -23.80 -3.81
C LYS A 61 0.42 -23.19 -4.83
N GLU A 62 0.23 -23.56 -6.10
CA GLU A 62 0.78 -22.79 -7.22
C GLU A 62 0.08 -21.42 -7.27
N THR A 63 0.87 -20.36 -7.34
CA THR A 63 0.48 -18.95 -7.36
C THR A 63 1.62 -18.13 -7.95
N ASP A 64 1.34 -16.92 -8.41
CA ASP A 64 2.35 -16.02 -8.97
C ASP A 64 3.18 -15.32 -7.85
N ALA A 65 2.77 -15.46 -6.58
CA ALA A 65 3.39 -14.83 -5.41
C ALA A 65 4.65 -15.55 -4.93
N ASP A 66 5.77 -15.36 -5.63
CA ASP A 66 7.03 -16.11 -5.40
C ASP A 66 8.01 -15.41 -4.45
N ASN A 67 7.92 -14.08 -4.29
CA ASN A 67 8.90 -13.29 -3.54
C ASN A 67 8.27 -12.52 -2.36
N LEU A 68 8.51 -13.02 -1.13
CA LEU A 68 8.00 -12.41 0.10
C LEU A 68 8.35 -10.92 0.23
N TYR A 69 9.56 -10.51 -0.18
CA TYR A 69 9.93 -9.09 -0.09
C TYR A 69 9.08 -8.25 -1.04
N GLU A 70 8.87 -8.70 -2.28
CA GLU A 70 8.04 -8.00 -3.27
C GLU A 70 6.60 -7.89 -2.78
N GLU A 71 5.99 -8.95 -2.23
CA GLU A 71 4.61 -8.87 -1.75
C GLU A 71 4.44 -7.95 -0.53
N LEU A 72 5.46 -7.86 0.33
CA LEU A 72 5.48 -6.87 1.41
C LEU A 72 5.53 -5.44 0.85
N ILE A 73 6.31 -5.22 -0.21
CA ILE A 73 6.40 -3.92 -0.90
C ILE A 73 5.08 -3.59 -1.60
N HIS A 74 4.45 -4.54 -2.30
CA HIS A 74 3.13 -4.35 -2.94
C HIS A 74 2.06 -4.00 -1.90
N THR A 75 1.98 -4.77 -0.81
CA THR A 75 1.05 -4.52 0.31
C THR A 75 1.25 -3.13 0.89
N ALA A 76 2.49 -2.73 1.15
CA ALA A 76 2.81 -1.40 1.66
C ALA A 76 2.44 -0.29 0.68
N ALA A 77 2.70 -0.47 -0.63
CA ALA A 77 2.36 0.50 -1.66
C ALA A 77 0.85 0.72 -1.80
N VAL A 78 0.04 -0.33 -1.62
CA VAL A 78 -1.43 -0.22 -1.58
C VAL A 78 -1.88 0.52 -0.32
N ALA A 79 -1.29 0.22 0.84
CA ALA A 79 -1.61 0.94 2.08
C ALA A 79 -1.28 2.44 1.98
N VAL A 80 -0.14 2.78 1.36
CA VAL A 80 0.24 4.18 1.07
C VAL A 80 -0.80 4.84 0.16
N ALA A 81 -1.14 4.21 -0.97
CA ALA A 81 -2.13 4.75 -1.91
C ALA A 81 -3.51 4.99 -1.25
N PHE A 82 -3.91 4.09 -0.36
CA PHE A 82 -5.15 4.24 0.40
C PHE A 82 -5.04 5.40 1.41
N ALA A 83 -3.95 5.47 2.17
CA ALA A 83 -3.72 6.55 3.13
C ALA A 83 -3.66 7.94 2.46
N GLU A 84 -3.04 8.04 1.28
CA GLU A 84 -3.05 9.26 0.46
C GLU A 84 -4.48 9.74 0.19
N GLN A 85 -5.39 8.85 -0.24
CA GLN A 85 -6.78 9.22 -0.47
C GLN A 85 -7.45 9.75 0.81
N ILE A 86 -7.27 9.04 1.93
CA ILE A 86 -7.87 9.44 3.20
C ILE A 86 -7.33 10.81 3.64
N MET A 87 -6.04 11.08 3.41
CA MET A 87 -5.43 12.38 3.72
C MET A 87 -6.02 13.48 2.83
N GLU A 88 -6.12 13.26 1.52
CA GLU A 88 -6.75 14.20 0.58
C GLU A 88 -8.23 14.49 0.97
N GLU A 89 -8.98 13.48 1.43
CA GLU A 89 -10.36 13.65 1.88
C GLU A 89 -10.47 14.47 3.17
N ARG A 90 -9.53 14.27 4.11
CA ARG A 90 -9.45 15.06 5.34
C ARG A 90 -9.16 16.52 5.01
N GLU A 91 -8.18 16.79 4.16
CA GLU A 91 -7.79 18.16 3.77
C GLU A 91 -8.95 18.90 3.10
N ARG A 92 -9.64 18.26 2.15
CA ARG A 92 -10.85 18.82 1.52
C ARG A 92 -11.96 19.13 2.53
N SER A 93 -12.15 18.26 3.51
CA SER A 93 -13.17 18.45 4.54
C SER A 93 -12.85 19.62 5.47
N HIS A 94 -11.56 19.81 5.81
CA HIS A 94 -11.09 20.96 6.59
C HIS A 94 -11.25 22.27 5.82
N GLU A 95 -10.85 22.31 4.54
CA GLU A 95 -11.00 23.51 3.69
C GLU A 95 -12.47 23.92 3.56
N MET A 96 -13.37 22.96 3.31
CA MET A 96 -14.80 23.20 3.25
C MET A 96 -15.41 23.65 4.58
N SER A 97 -14.85 23.22 5.72
CA SER A 97 -15.26 23.70 7.04
C SER A 97 -14.84 25.16 7.25
N THR A 98 -13.61 25.51 6.89
CA THR A 98 -13.08 26.88 7.04
C THR A 98 -13.84 27.88 6.15
N LEU A 99 -14.17 27.51 4.91
CA LEU A 99 -14.96 28.36 4.00
C LEU A 99 -16.42 28.55 4.43
N ARG A 100 -16.97 27.68 5.28
CA ARG A 100 -18.34 27.77 5.81
C ARG A 100 -18.44 28.58 7.10
N SER A 101 -17.32 29.03 7.66
CA SER A 101 -17.27 29.94 8.80
C SER A 101 -16.63 31.30 8.48
N PRO A 102 -17.04 32.05 7.43
CA PRO A 102 -16.40 33.34 7.15
C PRO A 102 -16.61 34.41 8.21
N ASP A 103 -17.69 34.38 9.01
CA ASP A 103 -17.95 35.44 9.99
C ASP A 103 -18.72 34.91 11.21
N ASN A 104 -18.13 35.08 12.40
CA ASN A 104 -18.84 35.31 13.67
C ASN A 104 -18.14 36.44 14.43
#